data_AF-A0A7J4XLF8-F1
#
_entry.id   AF-A0A7J4XLF8-F1
#
_cell.length_a   1.000
_cell.length_b   1.000
_cell.length_c   1.000
_cell.angle_alpha   90.00
_cell.angle_beta   90.00
_cell.angle_gamma   90.00
#
_symmetry.space_group_name_H-M   'P 1'
#
loop_
_entity.id
_entity.type
_entity.pdbx_description
1 polymer ?
#
loop_
_entity_poly.entity_id
_entity_poly.type
_entity_poly.pdbx_seq_one_letter_code
_entity_poly.pdbx_strand_id
1 'polypeptide(L)'
;MRNIDTTEDNIPSNQIFEKVPSTAAIAYYMVSTEYADLEITTEWFEWASELLKAGYINAHIIALSHKKTDDQIKSIGLINVIFDELNIDLDDTFTIYKYYGIYILKQGLTLNKEVYEILSQLNQLFLNTYYYLLYDFHVLYVAYTELREEGEQSLWKGMDLKNKEEYVRAYFDEWLKKPDSKIYNKWEQKSSFRKRLEQICRNKYASIVYFIFIIVFFIGFYWMIYKLFSNSIISILIVASFTCVLVINAIFEIIKVRNKVKNNKS
;
A
#
# COMPACT_ATOMS: atom_id res chain seq x y z
N MET A 1 -20.48 -51.86 4.33
CA MET A 1 -19.73 -50.79 4.99
C MET A 1 -19.47 -49.70 3.96
N ARG A 2 -20.20 -48.58 4.04
CA ARG A 2 -19.93 -47.39 3.24
C ARG A 2 -18.80 -46.64 3.93
N ASN A 3 -17.69 -46.45 3.24
CA ASN A 3 -16.71 -45.43 3.59
C ASN A 3 -17.40 -44.07 3.41
N ILE A 4 -17.54 -43.34 4.52
CA ILE A 4 -17.90 -41.93 4.50
C ILE A 4 -16.58 -41.21 4.27
N ASP A 5 -16.40 -40.76 3.05
CA ASP A 5 -15.33 -39.85 2.65
C ASP A 5 -15.67 -38.49 3.27
N THR A 6 -15.04 -38.16 4.39
CA THR A 6 -15.08 -36.82 4.97
C THR A 6 -14.14 -35.93 4.18
N THR A 7 -14.60 -35.48 3.02
CA THR A 7 -14.12 -34.21 2.48
C THR A 7 -14.71 -33.11 3.35
N GLU A 8 -14.05 -32.80 4.46
CA GLU A 8 -14.14 -31.46 5.04
C GLU A 8 -13.76 -30.50 3.93
N ASP A 9 -14.78 -29.89 3.34
CA ASP A 9 -14.62 -28.79 2.41
C ASP A 9 -13.78 -27.72 3.12
N ASN A 10 -12.51 -27.61 2.71
CA ASN A 10 -11.66 -26.46 2.96
C ASN A 10 -12.33 -25.26 2.28
N ILE A 11 -13.35 -24.70 2.92
CA ILE A 11 -13.89 -23.39 2.58
C ILE A 11 -12.71 -22.44 2.77
N PRO A 12 -12.22 -21.74 1.73
CA PRO A 12 -11.13 -20.80 1.92
C PRO A 12 -11.57 -19.76 2.97
N SER A 13 -10.79 -19.58 4.03
CA SER A 13 -11.09 -18.67 5.17
C SER A 13 -11.51 -17.26 4.71
N ASN A 14 -11.10 -16.86 3.51
CA ASN A 14 -11.40 -15.58 2.88
C ASN A 14 -12.90 -15.33 2.56
N GLN A 15 -13.76 -16.36 2.56
CA GLN A 15 -15.19 -16.18 2.28
C GLN A 15 -15.92 -15.34 3.34
N ILE A 16 -15.43 -15.32 4.58
CA ILE A 16 -16.10 -14.58 5.66
C ILE A 16 -16.01 -13.08 5.45
N PHE A 17 -14.87 -12.57 4.98
CA PHE A 17 -14.69 -11.16 4.64
C PHE A 17 -15.58 -10.71 3.48
N GLU A 18 -16.02 -11.63 2.63
CA GLU A 18 -16.93 -11.32 1.53
C GLU A 18 -18.40 -11.31 1.98
N LYS A 19 -18.79 -12.28 2.82
CA LYS A 19 -20.17 -12.40 3.33
C LYS A 19 -20.47 -11.38 4.44
N VAL A 20 -19.49 -11.09 5.29
CA VAL A 20 -19.60 -10.14 6.41
C VAL A 20 -18.41 -9.18 6.35
N PRO A 21 -18.48 -8.12 5.51
CA PRO A 21 -17.36 -7.22 5.26
C PRO A 21 -16.82 -6.48 6.50
N SER A 22 -17.67 -6.22 7.49
CA SER A 22 -17.26 -5.63 8.78
C SER A 22 -16.22 -6.48 9.53
N THR A 23 -16.15 -7.79 9.27
CA THR A 23 -15.10 -8.68 9.79
C THR A 23 -13.71 -8.17 9.45
N ALA A 24 -13.52 -7.55 8.28
CA ALA A 24 -12.22 -6.98 7.89
C ALA A 24 -11.86 -5.74 8.71
N ALA A 25 -12.85 -4.93 9.10
CA ALA A 25 -12.64 -3.76 9.96
C ALA A 25 -12.27 -4.17 11.38
N ILE A 26 -12.99 -5.15 11.92
CA ILE A 26 -12.73 -5.76 13.23
C ILE A 26 -11.33 -6.40 13.25
N ALA A 27 -10.99 -7.22 12.25
CA ALA A 27 -9.67 -7.86 12.16
C ALA A 27 -8.53 -6.83 11.99
N TYR A 28 -8.72 -5.82 11.14
CA TYR A 28 -7.73 -4.76 10.97
C TYR A 28 -7.47 -4.02 12.30
N TYR A 29 -8.54 -3.66 13.03
CA TYR A 29 -8.39 -2.98 14.31
C TYR A 29 -7.64 -3.82 15.34
N MET A 30 -7.89 -5.14 15.40
CA MET A 30 -7.15 -6.06 16.29
C MET A 30 -5.66 -6.10 15.97
N VAL A 31 -5.29 -6.06 14.69
CA VAL A 31 -3.90 -6.15 14.24
C VAL A 31 -3.18 -4.80 14.35
N SER A 32 -3.89 -3.68 14.18
CA SER A 32 -3.28 -2.34 14.16
C SER A 32 -3.18 -1.67 15.53
N THR A 33 -3.81 -2.24 16.56
CA THR A 33 -3.95 -1.62 17.89
C THR A 33 -3.28 -2.50 18.93
N GLU A 34 -2.48 -1.89 19.81
CA GLU A 34 -1.89 -2.63 20.93
C GLU A 34 -2.98 -3.15 21.86
N TYR A 35 -2.78 -4.34 22.44
CA TYR A 35 -3.79 -4.98 23.30
C TYR A 35 -4.25 -4.08 24.46
N ALA A 36 -3.33 -3.27 25.00
CA ALA A 36 -3.63 -2.35 26.11
C ALA A 36 -4.55 -1.19 25.72
N ASP A 37 -4.62 -0.86 24.43
CA ASP A 37 -5.37 0.27 23.88
C ASP A 37 -6.65 -0.18 23.14
N LEU A 38 -6.96 -1.48 23.15
CA LEU A 38 -8.17 -2.01 22.53
C LEU A 38 -9.42 -1.49 23.24
N GLU A 39 -10.29 -0.84 22.48
CA GLU A 39 -11.60 -0.39 22.95
C GLU A 39 -12.73 -1.05 22.14
N ILE A 40 -13.51 -1.88 22.80
CA ILE A 40 -14.70 -2.53 22.23
C ILE A 40 -15.86 -1.56 22.28
N THR A 41 -16.24 -1.09 21.10
CA THR A 41 -17.38 -0.20 20.85
C THR A 41 -18.62 -0.98 20.40
N THR A 42 -19.71 -0.28 20.13
CA THR A 42 -20.95 -0.86 19.60
C THR A 42 -20.76 -1.61 18.28
N GLU A 43 -19.80 -1.20 17.45
CA GLU A 43 -19.53 -1.79 16.13
C GLU A 43 -19.16 -3.28 16.22
N TRP A 44 -18.57 -3.73 17.33
CA TRP A 44 -18.22 -5.13 17.57
C TRP A 44 -19.44 -6.01 17.83
N PHE A 45 -20.44 -5.46 18.52
CA PHE A 45 -21.70 -6.16 18.79
C PHE A 45 -22.59 -6.17 17.54
N GLU A 46 -22.52 -5.12 16.72
CA GLU A 46 -23.14 -5.07 15.40
C GLU A 46 -22.51 -6.09 14.46
N TRP A 47 -21.17 -6.20 14.42
CA TRP A 47 -20.46 -7.24 13.69
C TRP A 47 -20.91 -8.64 14.09
N ALA A 48 -21.00 -8.93 15.40
CA ALA A 48 -21.51 -10.21 15.88
C ALA A 48 -22.94 -10.48 15.39
N SER A 49 -23.78 -9.45 15.33
CA SER A 49 -25.14 -9.56 14.79
C SER A 49 -25.17 -9.81 13.28
N GLU A 50 -24.22 -9.23 12.53
CA GLU A 50 -24.05 -9.49 11.09
C GLU A 50 -23.58 -10.91 10.81
N LEU A 51 -22.66 -11.45 11.63
CA LEU A 51 -22.25 -12.85 11.56
C LEU A 51 -23.44 -13.80 11.70
N LEU A 52 -24.33 -13.55 12.68
CA LEU A 52 -25.55 -14.35 12.87
C LEU A 52 -26.47 -14.27 11.65
N LYS A 53 -26.68 -13.07 11.10
CA LYS A 53 -27.51 -12.87 9.90
C LYS A 53 -26.94 -13.60 8.67
N ALA A 54 -25.62 -13.71 8.58
CA ALA A 54 -24.94 -14.45 7.52
C ALA A 54 -24.88 -15.97 7.73
N GLY A 55 -25.44 -16.48 8.84
CA GLY A 55 -25.54 -17.91 9.14
C GLY A 55 -24.39 -18.47 9.96
N TYR A 56 -23.47 -17.64 10.46
CA TYR A 56 -22.41 -18.06 11.38
C TYR A 56 -22.97 -18.09 12.80
N ILE A 57 -23.46 -19.25 13.21
CA ILE A 57 -24.17 -19.43 14.49
C ILE A 57 -23.31 -20.28 15.43
N ASN A 58 -22.74 -19.65 16.45
CA ASN A 58 -22.11 -20.33 17.57
C ASN A 58 -22.42 -19.61 18.89
N ALA A 59 -22.12 -20.24 20.03
CA ALA A 59 -22.47 -19.71 21.34
C ALA A 59 -21.78 -18.38 21.67
N HIS A 60 -20.54 -18.18 21.22
CA HIS A 60 -19.75 -16.98 21.51
C HIS A 60 -20.22 -15.77 20.69
N ILE A 61 -20.57 -15.96 19.42
CA ILE A 61 -21.18 -14.93 18.56
C ILE A 61 -22.53 -14.50 19.15
N ILE A 62 -23.37 -15.46 19.57
CA ILE A 62 -24.64 -15.15 20.26
C ILE A 62 -24.38 -14.38 21.56
N ALA A 63 -23.39 -14.79 22.35
CA ALA A 63 -23.07 -14.11 23.60
C ALA A 63 -22.58 -12.67 23.36
N LEU A 64 -21.75 -12.46 22.32
CA LEU A 64 -21.24 -11.14 21.96
C LEU A 64 -22.35 -10.24 21.40
N SER A 65 -23.26 -10.76 20.56
CA SER A 65 -24.34 -9.96 19.95
C SER A 65 -25.34 -9.38 20.96
N HIS A 66 -25.46 -9.99 22.15
CA HIS A 66 -26.38 -9.55 23.21
C HIS A 66 -25.68 -8.75 24.32
N LYS A 67 -24.36 -8.55 24.25
CA LYS A 67 -23.59 -7.82 25.27
C LYS A 67 -23.74 -6.31 25.16
N LYS A 68 -23.45 -5.64 26.28
CA LYS A 68 -23.25 -4.19 26.37
C LYS A 68 -21.78 -3.89 26.69
N THR A 69 -21.35 -2.66 26.42
CA THR A 69 -19.96 -2.13 26.46
C THR A 69 -19.22 -2.25 27.80
N ASP A 70 -19.86 -2.73 28.87
CA ASP A 70 -19.44 -2.49 30.24
C ASP A 70 -18.30 -3.44 30.71
N ASP A 71 -18.03 -4.52 29.96
CA ASP A 71 -17.00 -5.51 30.30
C ASP A 71 -16.05 -5.76 29.12
N GLN A 72 -15.08 -4.86 28.98
CA GLN A 72 -14.10 -4.81 27.88
C GLN A 72 -13.23 -6.07 27.80
N ILE A 73 -12.63 -6.49 28.92
CA ILE A 73 -11.73 -7.66 28.98
C ILE A 73 -12.45 -8.93 28.55
N LYS A 74 -13.67 -9.17 29.05
CA LYS A 74 -14.43 -10.36 28.62
C LYS A 74 -14.85 -10.27 27.15
N SER A 75 -15.12 -9.08 26.64
CA SER A 75 -15.51 -8.90 25.24
C SER A 75 -14.33 -9.19 24.31
N ILE A 76 -13.14 -8.68 24.62
CA ILE A 76 -11.89 -9.01 23.89
C ILE A 76 -11.64 -10.52 23.91
N GLY A 77 -11.78 -11.16 25.07
CA GLY A 77 -11.63 -12.62 25.18
C GLY A 77 -12.62 -13.40 24.29
N LEU A 78 -13.89 -12.97 24.22
CA LEU A 78 -14.87 -13.58 23.32
C LEU A 78 -14.54 -13.37 21.85
N ILE A 79 -14.09 -12.17 21.48
CA ILE A 79 -13.71 -11.84 20.10
C ILE A 79 -12.57 -12.76 19.62
N ASN A 80 -11.54 -12.98 20.44
CA ASN A 80 -10.45 -13.89 20.10
C ASN A 80 -10.94 -15.32 19.87
N VAL A 81 -11.81 -15.82 20.76
CA VAL A 81 -12.42 -17.16 20.58
C VAL A 81 -13.25 -17.23 19.30
N ILE A 82 -13.99 -16.16 18.96
CA ILE A 82 -14.76 -16.09 17.71
C ILE A 82 -13.82 -16.12 16.49
N PHE A 83 -12.69 -15.42 16.51
CA PHE A 83 -11.70 -15.49 15.43
C PHE A 83 -11.14 -16.90 15.25
N ASP A 84 -10.78 -17.58 16.35
CA ASP A 84 -10.32 -18.97 16.32
C ASP A 84 -11.40 -19.91 15.74
N GLU A 85 -12.64 -19.79 16.19
CA GLU A 85 -13.78 -20.61 15.73
C GLU A 85 -14.13 -20.38 14.26
N LEU A 86 -13.92 -19.16 13.76
CA LEU A 86 -14.12 -18.79 12.36
C LEU A 86 -12.88 -19.07 11.49
N ASN A 87 -11.81 -19.60 12.08
CA ASN A 87 -10.53 -19.86 11.42
C ASN A 87 -9.97 -18.61 10.71
N ILE A 88 -10.06 -17.46 11.37
CA ILE A 88 -9.49 -16.20 10.91
C ILE A 88 -8.10 -16.06 11.52
N ASP A 89 -7.08 -16.16 10.66
CA ASP A 89 -5.70 -15.96 11.06
C ASP A 89 -5.37 -14.46 11.11
N LEU A 90 -5.12 -13.94 12.32
CA LEU A 90 -4.73 -12.55 12.52
C LEU A 90 -3.29 -12.27 12.05
N ASP A 91 -2.47 -13.30 11.83
CA ASP A 91 -1.12 -13.16 11.26
C ASP A 91 -1.16 -13.02 9.72
N ASP A 92 -2.26 -13.38 9.05
CA ASP A 92 -2.48 -13.13 7.61
C ASP A 92 -2.88 -11.68 7.33
N THR A 93 -1.96 -10.78 7.70
CA THR A 93 -2.09 -9.34 7.53
C THR A 93 -2.33 -8.93 6.08
N PHE A 94 -1.80 -9.68 5.11
CA PHE A 94 -2.01 -9.40 3.68
C PHE A 94 -3.48 -9.54 3.28
N THR A 95 -4.14 -10.62 3.71
CA THR A 95 -5.58 -10.82 3.47
C THR A 95 -6.40 -9.76 4.20
N ILE A 96 -6.07 -9.48 5.47
CA ILE A 96 -6.79 -8.47 6.27
C ILE A 96 -6.71 -7.09 5.61
N TYR A 97 -5.52 -6.62 5.22
CA TYR A 97 -5.36 -5.30 4.60
C TYR A 97 -6.08 -5.19 3.26
N LYS A 98 -6.05 -6.26 2.45
CA LYS A 98 -6.80 -6.33 1.18
C LYS A 98 -8.29 -6.16 1.43
N TYR A 99 -8.87 -6.98 2.32
CA TYR A 99 -10.31 -6.95 2.56
C TYR A 99 -10.76 -5.70 3.33
N TYR A 100 -9.91 -5.11 4.16
CA TYR A 100 -10.20 -3.84 4.80
C TYR A 100 -10.21 -2.68 3.78
N GLY A 101 -9.29 -2.68 2.81
CA GLY A 101 -9.36 -1.75 1.67
C GLY A 101 -10.65 -1.90 0.85
N ILE A 102 -11.09 -3.15 0.60
CA ILE A 102 -12.38 -3.44 -0.05
C ILE A 102 -13.54 -2.91 0.80
N TYR A 103 -13.50 -3.10 2.12
CA TYR A 103 -14.52 -2.60 3.05
C TYR A 103 -14.66 -1.08 2.99
N ILE A 104 -13.55 -0.33 3.10
CA ILE A 104 -13.52 1.14 2.99
C ILE A 104 -14.18 1.60 1.68
N LEU A 105 -13.79 0.98 0.55
CA LEU A 105 -14.35 1.31 -0.76
C LEU A 105 -15.86 1.06 -0.83
N LYS A 106 -16.30 -0.16 -0.47
CA LYS A 106 -17.73 -0.52 -0.53
C LYS A 106 -18.57 0.37 0.36
N GLN A 107 -18.12 0.60 1.60
CA GLN A 107 -18.82 1.45 2.55
C GLN A 107 -18.90 2.89 2.03
N GLY A 108 -17.78 3.45 1.55
CA GLY A 108 -17.72 4.81 1.03
C GLY A 108 -18.60 5.01 -0.21
N LEU A 109 -18.61 4.06 -1.13
CA LEU A 109 -19.48 4.10 -2.31
C LEU A 109 -20.96 3.96 -1.94
N THR A 110 -21.30 3.05 -1.03
CA THR A 110 -22.69 2.83 -0.58
C THR A 110 -23.26 4.06 0.13
N LEU A 111 -22.45 4.72 0.95
CA LEU A 111 -22.82 5.95 1.65
C LEU A 111 -22.70 7.20 0.77
N ASN A 112 -22.33 7.05 -0.50
CA ASN A 112 -22.07 8.14 -1.43
C ASN A 112 -21.13 9.23 -0.88
N LYS A 113 -20.07 8.80 -0.17
CA LYS A 113 -19.04 9.70 0.36
C LYS A 113 -18.31 10.44 -0.76
N GLU A 114 -17.69 11.56 -0.40
CA GLU A 114 -16.81 12.29 -1.31
C GLU A 114 -15.60 11.43 -1.71
N VAL A 115 -15.19 11.51 -2.97
CA VAL A 115 -14.03 10.75 -3.49
C VAL A 115 -12.78 11.02 -2.67
N TYR A 116 -12.57 12.28 -2.29
CA TYR A 116 -11.43 12.70 -1.48
C TYR A 116 -11.40 12.02 -0.11
N GLU A 117 -12.57 11.86 0.54
CA GLU A 117 -12.66 11.19 1.84
C GLU A 117 -12.27 9.71 1.73
N ILE A 118 -12.81 9.02 0.72
CA ILE A 118 -12.51 7.60 0.48
C ILE A 118 -11.02 7.41 0.16
N LEU A 119 -10.47 8.25 -0.74
CA LEU A 119 -9.04 8.23 -1.07
C LEU A 119 -8.15 8.49 0.15
N SER A 120 -8.55 9.44 1.00
CA SER A 120 -7.81 9.77 2.21
C SER A 120 -7.70 8.56 3.14
N GLN A 121 -8.81 7.84 3.38
CA GLN A 121 -8.81 6.63 4.20
C GLN A 121 -7.94 5.51 3.62
N LEU A 122 -8.04 5.26 2.31
CA LEU A 122 -7.21 4.26 1.63
C LEU A 122 -5.72 4.64 1.63
N ASN A 123 -5.41 5.92 1.49
CA ASN A 123 -4.05 6.43 1.63
C ASN A 123 -3.53 6.26 3.05
N GLN A 124 -4.32 6.54 4.09
CA GLN A 124 -3.92 6.27 5.47
C GLN A 124 -3.66 4.78 5.70
N LEU A 125 -4.52 3.90 5.20
CA LEU A 125 -4.29 2.46 5.26
C LEU A 125 -2.97 2.06 4.59
N PHE A 126 -2.66 2.63 3.41
CA PHE A 126 -1.36 2.41 2.77
C PHE A 126 -0.19 2.91 3.64
N LEU A 127 -0.28 4.11 4.23
CA LEU A 127 0.80 4.67 5.04
C LEU A 127 1.08 3.86 6.30
N ASN A 128 0.03 3.27 6.89
CA ASN A 128 0.16 2.44 8.10
C ASN A 128 0.71 1.05 7.81
N THR A 129 0.42 0.49 6.63
CA THR A 129 0.70 -0.93 6.33
C THR A 129 1.79 -1.13 5.28
N TYR A 130 2.06 -0.12 4.45
CA TYR A 130 2.84 -0.21 3.22
C TYR A 130 2.40 -1.34 2.27
N TYR A 131 1.14 -1.77 2.35
CA TYR A 131 0.64 -2.88 1.55
C TYR A 131 0.60 -2.52 0.06
N TYR A 132 1.34 -3.29 -0.75
CA TYR A 132 1.64 -2.94 -2.14
C TYR A 132 0.40 -2.76 -3.02
N LEU A 133 -0.68 -3.52 -2.79
CA LEU A 133 -1.93 -3.38 -3.55
C LEU A 133 -2.62 -2.02 -3.37
N LEU A 134 -2.32 -1.32 -2.28
CA LEU A 134 -2.87 -0.01 -1.98
C LEU A 134 -2.00 1.14 -2.51
N TYR A 135 -0.86 0.83 -3.12
CA TYR A 135 0.08 1.86 -3.59
C TYR A 135 -0.56 2.81 -4.61
N ASP A 136 -1.43 2.30 -5.47
CA ASP A 136 -2.14 3.13 -6.44
C ASP A 136 -3.04 4.16 -5.76
N PHE A 137 -3.66 3.84 -4.60
CA PHE A 137 -4.47 4.80 -3.85
C PHE A 137 -3.64 5.91 -3.22
N HIS A 138 -2.41 5.62 -2.78
CA HIS A 138 -1.49 6.66 -2.33
C HIS A 138 -1.15 7.63 -3.46
N VAL A 139 -0.82 7.12 -4.65
CA VAL A 139 -0.50 7.97 -5.80
C VAL A 139 -1.72 8.75 -6.27
N LEU A 140 -2.91 8.14 -6.30
CA LEU A 140 -4.16 8.81 -6.61
C LEU A 140 -4.48 9.92 -5.63
N TYR A 141 -4.32 9.67 -4.33
CA TYR A 141 -4.55 10.68 -3.29
C TYR A 141 -3.66 11.89 -3.51
N VAL A 142 -2.34 11.71 -3.70
CA VAL A 142 -1.43 12.83 -3.96
C VAL A 142 -1.80 13.57 -5.24
N ALA A 143 -2.06 12.86 -6.34
CA ALA A 143 -2.44 13.47 -7.61
C ALA A 143 -3.76 14.25 -7.52
N TYR A 144 -4.74 13.73 -6.77
CA TYR A 144 -6.02 14.37 -6.55
C TYR A 144 -5.85 15.64 -5.70
N THR A 145 -5.01 15.60 -4.65
CA THR A 145 -4.69 16.76 -3.82
C THR A 145 -3.98 17.85 -4.62
N GLU A 146 -2.97 17.51 -5.42
CA GLU A 146 -2.29 18.44 -6.33
C GLU A 146 -3.29 19.12 -7.28
N LEU A 147 -4.22 18.37 -7.89
CA LEU A 147 -5.27 18.98 -8.73
C LEU A 147 -6.19 19.94 -7.96
N ARG A 148 -6.50 19.62 -6.71
CA ARG A 148 -7.39 20.45 -5.89
C ARG A 148 -6.72 21.75 -5.45
N GLU A 149 -5.44 21.70 -5.12
CA GLU A 149 -4.69 22.82 -4.54
C GLU A 149 -3.98 23.67 -5.61
N GLU A 150 -3.36 23.02 -6.58
CA GLU A 150 -2.50 23.65 -7.59
C GLU A 150 -3.16 23.72 -8.97
N GLY A 151 -4.24 22.97 -9.21
CA GLY A 151 -4.97 22.94 -10.48
C GLY A 151 -4.33 22.06 -11.56
N GLU A 152 -3.14 21.51 -11.29
CA GLU A 152 -2.43 20.56 -12.16
C GLU A 152 -1.79 19.43 -11.33
N GLN A 153 -1.54 18.28 -11.97
CA GLN A 153 -0.81 17.15 -11.36
C GLN A 153 0.00 16.41 -12.43
N SER A 154 1.03 15.67 -12.02
CA SER A 154 1.89 14.92 -12.96
C SER A 154 2.02 13.42 -12.67
N LEU A 155 1.37 12.95 -11.62
CA LEU A 155 1.53 11.61 -11.06
C LEU A 155 0.61 10.57 -11.72
N TRP A 156 -0.59 10.97 -12.14
CA TRP A 156 -1.64 10.07 -12.63
C TRP A 156 -2.17 10.45 -14.02
N LYS A 157 -1.83 9.66 -15.04
CA LYS A 157 -2.16 10.02 -16.43
C LYS A 157 -3.68 9.95 -16.69
N GLY A 158 -4.21 10.99 -17.32
CA GLY A 158 -5.61 11.06 -17.79
C GLY A 158 -6.60 11.62 -16.78
N MET A 159 -6.15 11.97 -15.57
CA MET A 159 -6.95 12.66 -14.56
C MET A 159 -6.67 14.17 -14.60
N ASP A 160 -7.72 14.97 -14.66
CA ASP A 160 -7.68 16.43 -14.66
C ASP A 160 -8.78 17.02 -13.76
N LEU A 161 -8.82 18.35 -13.62
CA LEU A 161 -9.76 19.02 -12.73
C LEU A 161 -11.24 18.76 -13.09
N LYS A 162 -11.55 18.51 -14.37
CA LYS A 162 -12.92 18.33 -14.87
C LYS A 162 -13.42 16.91 -14.66
N ASN A 163 -12.53 15.91 -14.77
CA ASN A 163 -12.92 14.50 -14.74
C ASN A 163 -12.54 13.75 -13.45
N LYS A 164 -11.80 14.36 -12.51
CA LYS A 164 -11.24 13.69 -11.33
C LYS A 164 -12.23 12.85 -10.51
N GLU A 165 -13.46 13.33 -10.31
CA GLU A 165 -14.48 12.61 -9.52
C GLU A 165 -14.87 11.29 -10.19
N GLU A 166 -15.32 11.37 -11.44
CA GLU A 166 -15.75 10.22 -12.24
C GLU A 166 -14.58 9.27 -12.50
N TYR A 167 -13.41 9.82 -12.79
CA TYR A 167 -12.20 9.05 -13.04
C TYR A 167 -11.84 8.17 -11.84
N VAL A 168 -11.78 8.74 -10.64
CA VAL A 168 -11.41 7.99 -9.44
C VAL A 168 -12.49 6.99 -9.06
N ARG A 169 -13.78 7.32 -9.21
CA ARG A 169 -14.88 6.36 -8.98
C ARG A 169 -14.80 5.17 -9.95
N ALA A 170 -14.52 5.41 -11.22
CA ALA A 170 -14.31 4.33 -12.18
C ALA A 170 -13.12 3.44 -11.80
N TYR A 171 -12.05 4.05 -11.26
CA TYR A 171 -10.92 3.29 -10.74
C TYR A 171 -11.29 2.45 -9.50
N PHE A 172 -12.10 2.98 -8.58
CA PHE A 172 -12.63 2.23 -7.43
C PHE A 172 -13.40 0.99 -7.88
N ASP A 173 -14.30 1.14 -8.85
CA ASP A 173 -15.09 0.03 -9.39
C ASP A 173 -14.22 -1.02 -10.09
N GLU A 174 -13.17 -0.59 -10.80
CA GLU A 174 -12.20 -1.49 -11.42
C GLU A 174 -11.42 -2.28 -10.36
N TRP A 175 -10.91 -1.59 -9.35
CA TRP A 175 -10.13 -2.21 -8.28
C TRP A 175 -10.97 -3.19 -7.44
N LEU A 176 -12.25 -2.89 -7.19
CA LEU A 176 -13.16 -3.81 -6.50
C LEU A 176 -13.40 -5.12 -7.27
N LYS A 177 -13.40 -5.09 -8.61
CA LYS A 177 -13.54 -6.28 -9.45
C LYS A 177 -12.25 -7.11 -9.46
N LYS A 178 -11.11 -6.44 -9.46
CA LYS A 178 -9.79 -7.09 -9.48
C LYS A 178 -8.79 -6.24 -8.67
N PRO A 179 -8.66 -6.51 -7.36
CA PRO A 179 -7.73 -5.78 -6.51
C PRO A 179 -6.30 -5.97 -6.99
N ASP A 180 -5.71 -4.91 -7.51
CA ASP A 180 -4.37 -4.91 -8.09
C ASP A 180 -3.77 -3.49 -8.07
N SER A 181 -2.45 -3.36 -8.03
CA SER A 181 -1.76 -2.07 -8.18
C SER A 181 -1.03 -2.01 -9.51
N LYS A 182 -1.56 -1.25 -10.46
CA LYS A 182 -0.99 -1.08 -11.80
C LYS A 182 0.37 -0.40 -11.73
N ILE A 183 0.53 0.59 -10.84
CA ILE A 183 1.79 1.31 -10.70
C ILE A 183 2.84 0.43 -10.03
N TYR A 184 2.48 -0.32 -8.98
CA TYR A 184 3.39 -1.25 -8.34
C TYR A 184 3.83 -2.34 -9.31
N ASN A 185 2.91 -2.99 -10.03
CA ASN A 185 3.25 -4.06 -10.97
C ASN A 185 4.19 -3.56 -12.08
N LYS A 186 3.93 -2.35 -12.60
CA LYS A 186 4.82 -1.71 -13.58
C LYS A 186 6.18 -1.37 -13.00
N TRP A 187 6.27 -1.04 -11.71
CA TRP A 187 7.54 -0.85 -11.01
C TRP A 187 8.25 -2.19 -10.75
N GLU A 188 7.52 -3.23 -10.41
CA GLU A 188 8.05 -4.56 -10.10
C GLU A 188 8.71 -5.21 -11.32
N GLN A 189 8.20 -4.97 -12.52
CA GLN A 189 8.78 -5.44 -13.78
C GLN A 189 10.10 -4.73 -14.16
N LYS A 190 10.53 -3.69 -13.44
CA LYS A 190 11.77 -2.97 -13.73
C LYS A 190 13.00 -3.74 -13.20
N SER A 191 14.12 -3.62 -13.90
CA SER A 191 15.42 -4.15 -13.43
C SER A 191 15.74 -3.67 -12.01
N SER A 192 16.43 -4.50 -11.21
CA SER A 192 16.85 -4.19 -9.83
C SER A 192 17.58 -2.85 -9.70
N PHE A 193 18.43 -2.51 -10.69
CA PHE A 193 19.13 -1.22 -10.77
C PHE A 193 18.16 -0.04 -10.85
N ARG A 194 17.17 -0.13 -11.75
CA ARG A 194 16.14 0.90 -11.94
C ARG A 194 15.18 1.02 -10.75
N LYS A 195 14.86 -0.08 -10.07
CA LYS A 195 14.09 -0.06 -8.80
C LYS A 195 14.84 0.76 -7.74
N ARG A 196 16.13 0.48 -7.52
CA ARG A 196 16.99 1.22 -6.58
C ARG A 196 17.08 2.71 -6.95
N LEU A 197 17.33 3.03 -8.22
CA LEU A 197 17.37 4.42 -8.68
C LEU A 197 16.06 5.17 -8.44
N GLU A 198 14.91 4.59 -8.79
CA GLU A 198 13.62 5.26 -8.56
C GLU A 198 13.26 5.41 -7.08
N GLN A 199 13.67 4.46 -6.24
CA GLN A 199 13.49 4.56 -4.78
C GLN A 199 14.36 5.67 -4.17
N ILE A 200 15.61 5.80 -4.65
CA ILE A 200 16.50 6.90 -4.28
C ILE A 200 15.95 8.24 -4.77
N CYS A 201 15.41 8.32 -5.99
CA CYS A 201 14.90 9.56 -6.56
C CYS A 201 13.54 10.01 -5.99
N ARG A 202 12.68 9.09 -5.52
CA ARG A 202 11.37 9.45 -4.93
C ARG A 202 11.49 10.06 -3.53
N ASN A 203 12.52 9.69 -2.77
CA ASN A 203 12.79 10.32 -1.48
C ASN A 203 13.72 11.52 -1.70
N LYS A 204 13.16 12.74 -1.61
CA LYS A 204 13.88 14.01 -1.87
C LYS A 204 15.21 14.09 -1.09
N TYR A 205 15.23 13.61 0.14
CA TYR A 205 16.42 13.59 0.99
C TYR A 205 17.41 12.49 0.59
N ALA A 206 16.93 11.30 0.22
CA ALA A 206 17.80 10.22 -0.27
C ALA A 206 18.47 10.57 -1.60
N SER A 207 17.77 11.26 -2.50
CA SER A 207 18.35 11.71 -3.77
C SER A 207 19.47 12.73 -3.57
N ILE A 208 19.33 13.63 -2.58
CA ILE A 208 20.38 14.59 -2.22
C ILE A 208 21.57 13.87 -1.58
N VAL A 209 21.32 12.94 -0.65
CA VAL A 209 22.39 12.15 0.00
C VAL A 209 23.14 11.30 -1.02
N TYR A 210 22.46 10.65 -1.96
CA TYR A 210 23.11 9.84 -2.99
C TYR A 210 23.91 10.70 -3.96
N PHE A 211 23.42 11.89 -4.30
CA PHE A 211 24.18 12.87 -5.10
C PHE A 211 25.46 13.31 -4.37
N ILE A 212 25.38 13.59 -3.06
CA ILE A 212 26.54 13.89 -2.22
C ILE A 212 27.50 12.68 -2.20
N PHE A 213 26.99 11.47 -2.06
CA PHE A 213 27.79 10.25 -2.03
C PHE A 213 28.55 10.02 -3.35
N ILE A 214 27.89 10.29 -4.48
CA ILE A 214 28.50 10.24 -5.82
C ILE A 214 29.65 11.27 -5.90
N ILE A 215 29.42 12.51 -5.46
CA ILE A 215 30.47 13.55 -5.46
C ILE A 215 31.65 13.13 -4.59
N VAL A 216 31.40 12.65 -3.37
CA VAL A 216 32.45 12.20 -2.44
C VAL A 216 33.22 11.01 -3.02
N PHE A 217 32.53 10.05 -3.65
CA PHE A 217 33.16 8.93 -4.33
C PHE A 217 34.08 9.39 -5.47
N PHE A 218 33.65 10.33 -6.30
CA PHE A 218 34.49 10.88 -7.37
C PHE A 218 35.69 11.67 -6.85
N ILE A 219 35.53 12.43 -5.76
CA ILE A 219 36.64 13.14 -5.11
C ILE A 219 37.66 12.13 -4.56
N GLY A 220 37.20 11.10 -3.85
CA GLY A 220 38.07 10.05 -3.31
C GLY A 220 38.76 9.23 -4.39
N PHE A 221 38.06 8.90 -5.47
CA PHE A 221 38.61 8.20 -6.62
C PHE A 221 39.65 9.05 -7.34
N TYR A 222 39.38 10.33 -7.57
CA TYR A 222 40.35 11.28 -8.16
C TYR A 222 41.61 11.41 -7.30
N TRP A 223 41.46 11.50 -5.97
CA TRP A 223 42.58 11.54 -5.04
C TRP A 223 43.40 10.23 -5.05
N MET A 224 42.73 9.08 -5.13
CA MET A 224 43.39 7.77 -5.23
C MET A 224 44.19 7.63 -6.54
N ILE A 225 43.66 8.08 -7.66
CA ILE A 225 44.34 8.08 -8.97
C ILE A 225 45.51 9.05 -9.00
N TYR A 226 45.33 10.26 -8.45
CA TYR A 226 46.42 11.22 -8.27
C TYR A 226 47.59 10.61 -7.47
N LYS A 227 47.27 9.81 -6.44
CA LYS A 227 48.27 9.14 -5.60
C LYS A 227 48.92 7.91 -6.26
N LEU A 228 48.19 7.16 -7.08
CA LEU A 228 48.67 5.95 -7.77
C LEU A 228 49.50 6.25 -9.02
N PHE A 229 49.14 7.29 -9.78
CA PHE A 229 49.80 7.65 -11.03
C PHE A 229 50.60 8.94 -10.86
N SER A 230 51.72 8.84 -10.16
CA SER A 230 52.73 9.90 -10.04
C SER A 230 52.94 10.62 -11.39
N ASN A 231 52.44 11.86 -11.49
CA ASN A 231 52.66 12.88 -12.53
C ASN A 231 52.53 12.49 -14.01
N SER A 232 51.94 11.34 -14.37
CA SER A 232 51.62 11.03 -15.77
C SER A 232 50.34 11.76 -16.19
N ILE A 233 50.52 12.92 -16.84
CA ILE A 233 49.42 13.74 -17.42
C ILE A 233 48.50 12.89 -18.31
N ILE A 234 49.07 11.92 -19.04
CA ILE A 234 48.32 11.02 -19.94
C ILE A 234 47.40 10.08 -19.15
N SER A 235 47.88 9.51 -18.04
CA SER A 235 47.08 8.63 -17.18
C SER A 235 45.94 9.39 -16.50
N ILE A 236 46.20 10.62 -16.06
CA ILE A 236 45.17 11.51 -15.50
C ILE A 236 44.10 11.84 -16.55
N LEU A 237 44.51 12.15 -17.78
CA LEU A 237 43.60 12.44 -18.91
C LEU A 237 42.72 11.25 -19.28
N ILE A 238 43.28 10.04 -19.36
CA ILE A 238 42.51 8.83 -19.69
C ILE A 238 41.46 8.56 -18.62
N VAL A 239 41.84 8.65 -17.34
CA VAL A 239 40.91 8.40 -16.25
C VAL A 239 39.83 9.48 -16.17
N ALA A 240 40.22 10.77 -16.31
CA ALA A 240 39.28 11.89 -16.36
C ALA A 240 38.29 11.75 -17.54
N SER A 241 38.75 11.27 -18.69
CA SER A 241 37.87 11.01 -19.83
C SER A 241 36.88 9.88 -19.55
N PHE A 242 37.31 8.81 -18.87
CA PHE A 242 36.45 7.69 -18.53
C PHE A 242 35.42 8.06 -17.47
N THR A 243 35.81 8.82 -16.44
CA THR A 243 34.85 9.36 -15.45
C THR A 243 33.92 10.40 -16.07
N CYS A 244 34.37 11.27 -16.97
CA CYS A 244 33.48 12.16 -17.73
C CYS A 244 32.45 11.38 -18.53
N VAL A 245 32.84 10.31 -19.23
CA VAL A 245 31.88 9.46 -19.97
C VAL A 245 30.87 8.80 -19.03
N LEU A 246 31.31 8.29 -17.87
CA LEU A 246 30.41 7.70 -16.87
C LEU A 246 29.46 8.73 -16.25
N VAL A 247 29.95 9.93 -15.94
CA VAL A 247 29.14 11.04 -15.41
C VAL A 247 28.16 11.54 -16.46
N ILE A 248 28.59 11.70 -17.72
CA ILE A 248 27.72 12.09 -18.83
C ILE A 248 26.64 11.02 -19.05
N ASN A 249 26.98 9.73 -19.05
CA ASN A 249 25.99 8.65 -19.16
C ASN A 249 25.02 8.62 -17.98
N ALA A 250 25.50 8.85 -16.75
CA ALA A 250 24.64 8.94 -15.58
C ALA A 250 23.70 10.16 -15.66
N ILE A 251 24.22 11.33 -16.04
CA ILE A 251 23.43 12.54 -16.27
C ILE A 251 22.42 12.31 -17.40
N PHE A 252 22.82 11.65 -18.49
CA PHE A 252 21.95 11.36 -19.62
C PHE A 252 20.81 10.42 -19.22
N GLU A 253 21.09 9.37 -18.44
CA GLU A 253 20.04 8.49 -17.90
C GLU A 253 19.15 9.20 -16.88
N ILE A 254 19.69 10.07 -16.02
CA ILE A 254 18.90 10.93 -15.12
C ILE A 254 17.99 11.88 -15.92
N ILE A 255 18.53 12.56 -16.94
CA ILE A 255 17.79 13.45 -17.83
C ILE A 255 16.75 12.66 -18.61
N LYS A 256 17.04 11.45 -19.07
CA LYS A 256 16.10 10.58 -19.79
C LYS A 256 14.97 10.09 -18.89
N VAL A 257 15.26 9.74 -17.63
CA VAL A 257 14.22 9.43 -16.63
C VAL A 257 13.36 10.68 -16.37
N ARG A 258 13.98 11.84 -16.17
CA ARG A 258 13.29 13.11 -15.91
C ARG A 258 12.50 13.64 -17.13
N ASN A 259 13.00 13.44 -18.34
CA ASN A 259 12.33 13.79 -19.60
C ASN A 259 11.27 12.78 -19.97
N LYS A 260 11.34 11.52 -19.55
CA LYS A 260 10.22 10.58 -19.71
C LYS A 260 9.04 10.95 -18.80
N VAL A 261 9.32 11.52 -17.63
CA VAL A 261 8.32 12.20 -16.78
C VAL A 261 7.78 13.47 -17.47
N LYS A 262 8.61 14.18 -18.25
CA LYS A 262 8.24 15.41 -18.95
C LYS A 262 7.61 15.24 -20.34
N ASN A 263 7.88 14.16 -21.08
CA ASN A 263 7.33 13.89 -22.43
C ASN A 263 6.06 13.02 -22.39
N ASN A 264 5.75 12.43 -21.23
CA ASN A 264 4.37 12.01 -20.94
C ASN A 264 3.42 13.21 -20.71
N LYS A 265 3.92 14.46 -20.80
CA LYS A 265 3.13 15.70 -20.83
C LYS A 265 2.60 16.07 -22.22
N SER A 266 2.85 15.23 -23.24
CA SER A 266 2.28 15.37 -24.60
C SER A 266 1.24 14.29 -24.87
#